data_AF-A0A7Y0BYT6-F1
#
_entry.id   AF-A0A7Y0BYT6-F1
#
_cell.length_a   1.000
_cell.length_b   1.000
_cell.length_c   1.000
_cell.angle_alpha   90.00
_cell.angle_beta   90.00
_cell.angle_gamma   90.00
#
_symmetry.space_group_name_H-M   'P 1'
#
loop_
_entity.id
_entity.type
_entity.pdbx_description
1 polymer ?
#
loop_
_entity_poly.entity_id
_entity_poly.type
_entity_poly.pdbx_seq_one_letter_code
_entity_poly.pdbx_strand_id
1 'polypeptide(L)'
;MGESCSNKRSHFCLHEAEVYDRAINVRILRLRLKIEVYAANPKLIITERGASYRLASEVETLYRPSSVLNPWPLPVQVKRRAT
;
A
#
# COMPACT_ATOMS: atom_id res chain seq x y z
N MET A 1 -21.90 14.09 -0.22
CA MET A 1 -21.33 13.16 -1.21
C MET A 1 -20.61 12.04 -0.48
N GLY A 2 -20.98 10.79 -0.74
CA GLY A 2 -20.45 9.60 -0.07
C GLY A 2 -21.51 8.50 -0.19
N GLU A 3 -21.65 7.98 -1.41
CA GLU A 3 -22.70 7.05 -1.79
C GLU A 3 -22.69 5.81 -0.90
N SER A 4 -23.89 5.46 -0.45
CA SER A 4 -24.19 4.31 0.39
C SER A 4 -23.72 3.01 -0.26
N CYS A 5 -22.98 2.19 0.50
CA CYS A 5 -22.77 0.79 0.18
C CYS A 5 -24.12 0.06 0.17
N SER A 6 -24.74 0.02 -1.01
CA SER A 6 -25.89 -0.82 -1.31
C SER A 6 -25.45 -2.28 -1.33
N ASN A 7 -26.31 -3.13 -0.77
CA ASN A 7 -26.42 -4.57 -1.06
C ASN A 7 -25.57 -5.55 -0.21
N LYS A 8 -26.20 -6.06 0.86
CA LYS A 8 -26.06 -7.39 1.47
C LYS A 8 -24.67 -8.08 1.37
N ARG A 9 -23.66 -7.53 2.04
CA ARG A 9 -22.38 -8.24 2.36
C ARG A 9 -21.62 -7.61 3.54
N SER A 10 -22.34 -7.00 4.48
CA SER A 10 -21.78 -6.13 5.53
C SER A 10 -20.82 -6.83 6.51
N HIS A 11 -20.98 -8.12 6.81
CA HIS A 11 -20.14 -8.79 7.82
C HIS A 11 -18.71 -9.11 7.35
N PHE A 12 -18.51 -9.47 6.07
CA PHE A 12 -17.21 -9.93 5.59
C PHE A 12 -16.28 -8.76 5.24
N CYS A 13 -16.82 -7.68 4.66
CA CYS A 13 -16.05 -6.49 4.33
C CYS A 13 -15.56 -5.73 5.58
N LEU A 14 -16.34 -5.74 6.68
CA LEU A 14 -15.91 -5.15 7.95
C LEU A 14 -14.77 -5.96 8.58
N HIS A 15 -14.86 -7.30 8.55
CA HIS A 15 -13.83 -8.16 9.12
C HIS A 15 -12.49 -8.04 8.36
N GLU A 16 -12.51 -8.02 7.03
CA GLU A 16 -11.30 -7.79 6.24
C GLU A 16 -10.68 -6.43 6.52
N ALA A 17 -11.48 -5.36 6.56
CA ALA A 17 -11.00 -4.01 6.86
C ALA A 17 -10.32 -3.91 8.23
N GLU A 18 -10.91 -4.51 9.27
CA GLU A 18 -10.32 -4.55 10.62
C GLU A 18 -8.97 -5.29 10.64
N VAL A 19 -8.87 -6.41 9.91
CA VAL A 19 -7.63 -7.19 9.78
C VAL A 19 -6.54 -6.37 9.09
N TYR A 20 -6.89 -5.64 8.02
CA TYR A 20 -5.96 -4.77 7.31
C TYR A 20 -5.47 -3.62 8.19
N ASP A 21 -6.35 -2.98 8.95
CA ASP A 21 -5.99 -1.89 9.87
C ASP A 21 -5.04 -2.38 10.97
N ARG A 22 -5.30 -3.57 11.55
CA ARG A 22 -4.40 -4.18 12.53
C ARG A 22 -3.04 -4.52 11.93
N ALA A 23 -3.00 -5.03 10.69
CA ALA A 23 -1.77 -5.33 9.99
C ALA A 23 -0.95 -4.06 9.70
N ILE A 24 -1.61 -2.96 9.31
CA ILE A 24 -0.97 -1.65 9.11
C ILE A 24 -0.34 -1.18 10.41
N ASN A 25 -1.07 -1.24 11.54
CA ASN A 25 -0.57 -0.77 12.83
C ASN A 25 0.72 -1.51 13.26
N VAL A 26 0.77 -2.83 13.08
CA VAL A 26 1.97 -3.63 13.38
C VAL A 26 3.13 -3.24 12.47
N ARG A 27 2.87 -3.00 11.18
CA ARG A 27 3.90 -2.53 10.24
C ARG A 27 4.42 -1.15 10.61
N ILE A 28 3.55 -0.20 10.97
CA ILE A 28 3.95 1.13 11.42
C ILE A 28 4.79 1.06 12.69
N LEU A 29 4.40 0.24 13.67
CA LEU A 29 5.20 0.04 14.89
C LEU A 29 6.60 -0.48 14.57
N ARG A 30 6.70 -1.48 13.68
CA ARG A 30 8.00 -2.03 13.25
C ARG A 30 8.85 -0.99 12.52
N LEU A 31 8.24 -0.11 11.74
CA LEU A 31 8.97 0.98 11.07
C LEU A 31 9.48 1.99 12.09
N ARG A 32 8.64 2.47 13.02
CA ARG A 32 9.04 3.41 14.08
C ARG A 32 10.21 2.88 14.90
N LEU A 33 10.18 1.61 15.31
CA LEU A 33 11.28 0.98 16.05
C LEU A 33 12.59 0.87 15.26
N LYS A 34 12.55 0.91 13.93
CA LYS A 34 13.73 0.80 13.07
C LYS A 34 14.33 2.14 12.69
N ILE A 35 13.48 3.15 12.46
CA ILE A 35 13.92 4.43 11.88
C ILE A 35 13.88 5.59 12.88
N GLU A 36 13.13 5.45 13.98
CA GLU A 36 13.04 6.49 15.00
C GLU A 36 13.83 6.08 16.25
N VAL A 37 14.54 7.04 16.84
CA VAL A 37 15.27 6.83 18.10
C VAL A 37 14.31 6.58 19.27
N TYR A 38 13.14 7.24 19.25
CA TYR A 38 12.11 7.12 20.30
C TYR A 38 10.74 6.84 19.69
N ALA A 39 10.40 5.55 19.53
CA ALA A 39 9.13 5.12 18.91
C ALA A 39 7.86 5.58 19.67
N ALA A 40 7.98 5.95 20.94
CA ALA A 40 6.88 6.49 21.76
C ALA A 40 6.59 7.97 21.48
N ASN A 41 7.53 8.71 20.87
CA ASN A 41 7.35 10.10 20.48
C ASN A 41 7.72 10.28 19.00
N PRO A 42 6.85 9.80 18.09
CA PRO A 42 7.18 9.70 16.68
C PRO A 42 7.27 11.07 16.02
N LYS A 43 8.37 11.29 15.29
CA LYS A 43 8.63 12.53 14.54
C LYS A 43 8.61 12.31 13.03
N LEU A 44 8.87 11.09 12.57
CA LEU A 44 8.93 10.75 11.15
C LEU A 44 7.59 10.18 10.69
N ILE A 45 6.99 9.25 11.44
CA ILE A 45 5.69 8.68 11.08
C ILE A 45 4.63 9.17 12.05
N ILE A 46 3.90 10.23 11.68
CA ILE A 46 2.88 10.85 12.51
C ILE A 46 1.51 10.23 12.27
N THR A 47 0.69 10.20 13.32
CA THR A 47 -0.72 9.79 13.23
C THR A 47 -1.56 11.06 13.19
N GLU A 48 -2.29 11.27 12.11
CA GLU A 48 -3.14 12.45 11.92
C GLU A 48 -4.54 12.16 12.46
N ARG A 49 -5.18 13.11 13.15
CA ARG A 49 -6.54 12.88 13.66
C ARG A 49 -7.52 12.89 12.50
N GLY A 50 -8.26 11.80 12.32
CA GLY A 50 -9.24 11.66 11.24
C GLY A 50 -8.67 11.11 9.92
N ALA A 51 -7.38 10.80 9.86
CA ALA A 51 -6.77 10.17 8.70
C ALA A 51 -5.61 9.25 9.12
N SER A 52 -5.27 8.31 8.25
CA SER A 52 -4.18 7.35 8.37
C SER A 52 -2.80 7.98 8.65
N TYR A 53 -1.77 7.15 8.74
CA TYR A 53 -0.40 7.58 9.02
C TYR A 53 0.20 8.47 7.92
N ARG A 54 0.97 9.48 8.31
CA ARG A 54 1.69 10.38 7.40
C ARG A 54 3.19 10.35 7.69
N LEU A 55 3.98 10.40 6.64
CA LEU A 55 5.42 10.61 6.74
C LEU A 55 5.70 12.12 6.81
N ALA A 56 6.28 12.57 7.92
CA ALA A 56 6.68 13.95 8.19
C ALA A 56 8.16 14.17 7.86
N SER A 57 8.61 13.60 6.76
CA SER A 57 9.92 13.86 6.16
C SER A 57 9.75 14.24 4.70
N GLU A 58 10.74 14.94 4.14
CA GLU A 58 10.82 15.10 2.70
C GLU A 58 11.01 13.72 2.05
N VAL A 59 10.35 13.50 0.91
CA VAL A 59 10.37 12.22 0.20
C VAL A 59 10.65 12.50 -1.27
N GLU A 60 11.66 11.82 -1.82
CA GLU A 60 11.96 11.89 -3.24
C GLU A 60 11.25 10.76 -3.98
N THR A 61 10.51 11.09 -5.03
CA THR A 61 9.92 10.09 -5.92
C THR A 61 10.93 9.65 -6.95
N LEU A 62 11.61 8.53 -6.70
CA LEU A 62 12.48 7.90 -7.69
C LEU A 62 11.61 7.21 -8.75
N TYR A 63 11.43 7.85 -9.90
CA TYR A 63 10.83 7.20 -11.06
C TYR A 63 11.84 6.16 -11.58
N ARG A 64 11.54 4.87 -11.38
CA ARG A 64 12.24 3.81 -12.10
C ARG A 64 11.73 3.83 -13.54
N PRO A 65 12.55 4.25 -14.53
CA PRO A 65 12.10 4.19 -15.91
C PRO A 65 11.88 2.72 -16.29
N SER A 66 10.75 2.46 -16.95
CA SER A 66 10.36 1.12 -17.44
C SER A 66 11.37 0.48 -18.39
N SER A 67 12.38 1.24 -18.83
CA SER A 67 13.48 0.77 -19.68
C SER A 67 14.48 -0.13 -18.95
N VAL A 68 14.52 -0.12 -17.60
CA VAL A 68 15.37 -1.04 -16.83
C VAL A 68 14.56 -2.24 -16.34
N LEU A 69 14.46 -3.23 -17.24
CA LEU A 69 14.41 -4.66 -16.97
C LEU A 69 13.03 -5.31 -16.68
N ASN A 70 12.31 -5.68 -17.76
CA ASN A 70 11.59 -6.95 -17.82
C ASN A 70 12.45 -7.94 -18.65
N PRO A 71 13.19 -8.89 -18.07
CA PRO A 71 13.86 -9.95 -18.80
C PRO A 71 13.12 -11.27 -18.53
N TRP A 72 11.81 -11.27 -18.77
CA TRP A 72 10.99 -12.48 -18.78
C TRP A 72 10.33 -12.55 -20.16
N PRO A 73 10.28 -13.71 -20.82
CA PRO A 73 10.21 -13.76 -22.28
C PRO A 73 8.90 -13.18 -22.80
N LEU A 74 9.02 -12.44 -23.91
CA LEU A 74 7.89 -11.94 -24.69
C LEU A 74 7.00 -13.11 -25.14
N PRO A 75 5.68 -12.90 -25.29
CA PRO A 75 4.75 -13.94 -25.71
C PRO A 75 5.20 -14.54 -27.05
N VAL A 76 5.26 -15.87 -27.10
CA VAL A 76 5.49 -16.64 -28.31
C VAL A 76 4.48 -16.17 -29.37
N GLN A 77 4.96 -15.58 -30.46
CA GLN A 77 4.11 -15.21 -31.58
C GLN A 77 3.71 -16.52 -32.28
N VAL A 78 2.54 -17.06 -31.95
CA VAL A 78 1.93 -18.15 -32.73
C VAL A 78 1.55 -17.57 -34.08
N LYS A 79 2.40 -17.80 -35.08
CA LYS A 79 2.14 -17.47 -36.48
C LYS A 79 0.97 -18.34 -36.94
N ARG A 80 -0.25 -17.77 -36.98
CA ARG A 80 -1.38 -18.40 -37.66
C ARG A 80 -0.99 -18.55 -39.13
N ARG A 81 -0.87 -19.79 -39.60
CA ARG A 81 -0.77 -20.09 -41.02
C ARG A 81 -2.09 -19.65 -41.66
N ALA A 82 -2.01 -18.69 -42.57
CA ALA A 82 -3.09 -18.46 -43.52
C ALA A 82 -3.18 -19.66 -44.45
N THR A 83 -4.41 -20.01 -44.77
CA THR A 83 -4.84 -21.14 -45.62
C THR A 83 -4.56 -20.85 -47.08
#